data_AF-A0AA40ZSW1-F1
#
_entry.id   AF-A0AA40ZSW1-F1
#
_cell.length_a   1.000
_cell.length_b   1.000
_cell.length_c   1.000
_cell.angle_alpha   90.00
_cell.angle_beta   90.00
_cell.angle_gamma   90.00
#
_symmetry.space_group_name_H-M   'P 1'
#
loop_
_entity.id
_entity.type
_entity.pdbx_description
1 polymer ?
#
loop_
_entity_poly.entity_id
_entity_poly.type
_entity_poly.pdbx_seq_one_letter_code
_entity_poly.pdbx_strand_id
1 'polypeptide(L)'
;MKQKVWGLSLGLMLCTGALYADEGTTSQRTEPDGRAKLASIEAVQQTDAEAAPRKRRFTIGGYGEAVYSYNFYSDNYLRYDSPQNYKDDTHGRFDLPHVVIMLGYDFGKGWTMGTEIEFEHGGTESAVEIEEHEGGEYESEVERGGEVALEQFWIQKSFCPQFNIKLGHMVVPVGMTNAHHLPTEFFGVYRPEGENTILPCTWHETGVSLWGRAGQWRYEAMLLAGLDSDRFGSKEWVKGGAGSPYEFKIANSMAGAFRVDNYSVKGLRLSLSGYAGNSFSNTLKKATNAVYDDVKGTVLIGAFDFCYDAHNWVARGSFDYGHLSDADLITRYNQSFSKDSPSPKQPVASSAIATGVEVGYDFLSLNPRRADKEQRLYLFGRYEYYDSMYKTAKAVTHYEEYGRQRLAVGVNYYPLKEVVLKGEYSIGLLKSKFNNEPAVSVGVAYAGFFNL
;
A
#
# COMPACT_ATOMS: atom_id res chain seq x y z
N MET A 1 -44.58 31.85 1.66
CA MET A 1 -43.59 30.76 1.85
C MET A 1 -42.83 30.60 0.53
N LYS A 2 -41.54 30.92 0.52
CA LYS A 2 -40.68 30.93 -0.67
C LYS A 2 -40.04 29.55 -0.85
N GLN A 3 -40.32 28.85 -1.94
CA GLN A 3 -39.50 27.74 -2.43
C GLN A 3 -38.46 28.31 -3.39
N LYS A 4 -37.18 28.14 -3.07
CA LYS A 4 -36.05 28.42 -3.97
C LYS A 4 -35.51 27.09 -4.47
N VAL A 5 -35.71 26.84 -5.75
CA VAL A 5 -35.00 25.83 -6.54
C VAL A 5 -33.63 26.42 -6.88
N TRP A 6 -32.55 25.72 -6.56
CA TRP A 6 -31.21 26.03 -7.06
C TRP A 6 -30.77 24.88 -7.97
N GLY A 7 -30.73 25.15 -9.27
CA GLY A 7 -30.05 24.30 -10.25
C GLY A 7 -28.56 24.61 -10.24
N LEU A 8 -27.73 23.57 -10.16
CA LEU A 8 -26.30 23.66 -10.43
C LEU A 8 -26.08 23.55 -11.94
N SER A 9 -25.71 24.66 -12.58
CA SER A 9 -25.20 24.71 -13.95
C SER A 9 -23.69 24.47 -13.94
N LEU A 10 -23.26 23.41 -14.63
CA LEU A 10 -21.85 23.08 -14.92
C LEU A 10 -21.28 24.13 -15.90
N GLY A 11 -20.33 24.93 -15.43
CA GLY A 11 -19.61 25.91 -16.25
C GLY A 11 -18.36 25.29 -16.88
N LEU A 12 -18.45 24.95 -18.16
CA LEU A 12 -17.34 24.62 -19.04
C LEU A 12 -16.57 25.91 -19.37
N MET A 13 -15.31 26.05 -18.96
CA MET A 13 -14.43 27.13 -19.44
C MET A 13 -13.41 26.56 -20.42
N LEU A 14 -13.67 26.85 -21.69
CA LEU A 14 -12.73 26.77 -22.80
C LEU A 14 -11.86 28.03 -22.79
N CYS A 15 -10.53 27.87 -22.74
CA CYS A 15 -9.60 28.93 -23.12
C CYS A 15 -8.71 28.41 -24.26
N THR A 16 -8.91 29.01 -25.43
CA THR A 16 -8.06 28.89 -26.63
C THR A 16 -7.04 30.04 -26.68
N GLY A 17 -5.88 29.76 -27.30
CA GLY A 17 -4.83 30.72 -27.65
C GLY A 17 -3.54 30.50 -26.83
N ALA A 18 -2.33 30.51 -27.39
CA ALA A 18 -1.82 30.61 -28.75
C ALA A 18 -0.39 30.04 -28.73
N LEU A 19 0.05 29.49 -29.86
CA LEU A 19 1.42 29.04 -30.10
C LEU A 19 2.41 30.20 -30.00
N TYR A 20 3.54 29.98 -29.32
CA TYR A 20 4.86 30.42 -29.78
C TYR A 20 5.90 29.41 -29.29
N ALA A 21 6.66 28.88 -30.26
CA ALA A 21 7.84 28.07 -30.04
C ALA A 21 9.02 28.97 -29.68
N ASP A 22 9.83 28.54 -28.72
CA ASP A 22 11.24 28.93 -28.65
C ASP A 22 12.06 27.72 -28.23
N GLU A 23 13.08 27.41 -29.04
CA GLU A 23 13.97 26.27 -28.91
C GLU A 23 15.04 26.59 -27.86
N GLY A 24 14.92 25.97 -26.69
CA GLY A 24 15.94 26.00 -25.64
C GLY A 24 16.21 24.58 -25.14
N THR A 25 17.26 23.95 -25.67
CA THR A 25 17.78 22.64 -25.27
C THR A 25 17.96 22.53 -23.75
N THR A 26 17.01 21.89 -23.08
CA THR A 26 17.18 21.40 -21.70
C THR A 26 16.72 19.95 -21.66
N SER A 27 17.67 19.00 -21.71
CA SER A 27 17.38 17.58 -21.53
C SER A 27 16.90 17.39 -20.08
N GLN A 28 15.62 17.10 -19.89
CA GLN A 28 15.04 16.85 -18.56
C GLN A 28 14.40 15.47 -18.52
N ARG A 29 14.94 14.64 -17.62
CA ARG A 29 14.56 13.26 -17.28
C ARG A 29 13.07 13.15 -16.99
N THR A 30 12.39 12.32 -17.76
CA THR A 30 11.18 11.60 -17.34
C THR A 30 11.63 10.24 -16.83
N GLU A 31 11.74 10.05 -15.52
CA GLU A 31 11.89 8.70 -14.97
C GLU A 31 10.52 8.01 -15.00
N PRO A 32 10.41 6.79 -15.53
CA PRO A 32 9.18 6.01 -15.42
C PRO A 32 9.04 5.48 -13.99
N ASP A 33 7.85 5.65 -13.43
CA ASP A 33 7.27 5.03 -12.22
C ASP A 33 7.69 3.55 -12.04
N GLY A 34 7.78 2.99 -10.83
CA GLY A 34 8.15 1.57 -10.61
C GLY A 34 7.24 0.59 -11.36
N ARG A 35 5.95 0.92 -11.49
CA ARG A 35 5.00 0.21 -12.37
C ARG A 35 5.33 0.34 -13.86
N ALA A 36 6.03 1.39 -14.27
CA ALA A 36 6.46 1.56 -15.64
C ALA A 36 7.66 0.68 -16.02
N LYS A 37 8.35 0.00 -15.08
CA LYS A 37 9.22 -1.14 -15.45
C LYS A 37 8.44 -2.43 -15.71
N LEU A 38 7.34 -2.73 -14.99
CA LEU A 38 6.38 -3.79 -15.37
C LEU A 38 5.62 -3.47 -16.67
N ALA A 39 5.39 -2.18 -16.95
CA ALA A 39 4.86 -1.73 -18.23
C ALA A 39 5.94 -1.51 -19.33
N SER A 40 7.24 -1.66 -19.04
CA SER A 40 8.34 -1.42 -20.00
C SER A 40 8.55 -2.53 -21.03
N ILE A 41 7.62 -3.50 -21.13
CA ILE A 41 7.56 -4.41 -22.29
C ILE A 41 7.14 -3.66 -23.59
N GLU A 42 6.66 -2.42 -23.47
CA GLU A 42 6.10 -1.64 -24.58
C GLU A 42 7.03 -0.50 -25.03
N ALA A 43 7.93 -0.82 -25.96
CA ALA A 43 8.39 0.13 -26.97
C ALA A 43 8.79 -0.58 -28.28
N VAL A 44 8.43 0.08 -29.39
CA VAL A 44 8.95 -0.01 -30.78
C VAL A 44 8.16 -0.83 -31.82
N GLN A 45 7.44 -0.08 -32.67
CA GLN A 45 7.29 -0.22 -34.13
C GLN A 45 7.19 1.24 -34.65
N GLN A 46 7.91 1.77 -35.65
CA GLN A 46 8.67 1.27 -36.81
C GLN A 46 9.85 2.22 -37.10
N THR A 47 10.96 1.74 -37.69
CA THR A 47 11.47 2.11 -39.04
C THR A 47 12.74 1.32 -39.37
N ASP A 48 12.70 0.67 -40.54
CA ASP A 48 13.74 0.24 -41.48
C ASP A 48 14.99 -0.56 -41.04
N ALA A 49 14.98 -1.83 -41.50
CA ALA A 49 16.08 -2.60 -42.10
C ALA A 49 17.52 -2.43 -41.57
N GLU A 50 17.77 -2.97 -40.39
CA GLU A 50 19.00 -3.71 -40.06
C GLU A 50 18.62 -4.75 -39.02
N ALA A 51 19.26 -5.92 -39.00
CA ALA A 51 18.85 -7.08 -38.20
C ALA A 51 18.62 -6.71 -36.72
N ALA A 52 17.36 -6.45 -36.36
CA ALA A 52 17.00 -5.96 -35.04
C ALA A 52 17.46 -6.98 -34.00
N PRO A 53 18.14 -6.56 -32.92
CA PRO A 53 18.52 -7.46 -31.84
C PRO A 53 17.25 -8.19 -31.37
N ARG A 54 17.30 -9.52 -31.34
CA ARG A 54 16.18 -10.39 -30.99
C ARG A 54 15.55 -9.87 -29.69
N LYS A 55 14.35 -9.29 -29.78
CA LYS A 55 13.67 -8.65 -28.63
C LYS A 55 13.72 -9.63 -27.46
N ARG A 56 14.40 -9.25 -26.37
CA ARG A 56 14.43 -10.04 -25.14
C ARG A 56 13.01 -10.05 -24.58
N ARG A 57 12.38 -11.22 -24.65
CA ARG A 57 10.98 -11.41 -24.27
C ARG A 57 10.81 -11.82 -22.82
N PHE A 58 11.88 -12.33 -22.21
CA PHE A 58 11.90 -12.71 -20.81
C PHE A 58 12.55 -11.60 -19.99
N THR A 59 11.96 -11.33 -18.83
CA THR A 59 12.42 -10.31 -17.89
C THR A 59 12.49 -10.94 -16.50
N ILE A 60 13.58 -10.70 -15.79
CA ILE A 60 13.75 -11.07 -14.39
C ILE A 60 14.02 -9.80 -13.59
N GLY A 61 13.49 -9.71 -12.38
CA GLY A 61 13.70 -8.60 -11.48
C GLY A 61 13.42 -9.00 -10.04
N GLY A 62 13.39 -8.01 -9.18
CA GLY A 62 13.13 -8.20 -7.76
C GLY A 62 13.47 -6.98 -6.94
N TYR A 63 13.10 -7.06 -5.68
CA TYR A 63 13.56 -6.13 -4.66
C TYR A 63 13.84 -6.92 -3.38
N GLY A 64 14.58 -6.31 -2.47
CA GLY A 64 14.84 -6.92 -1.18
C GLY A 64 15.27 -5.89 -0.16
N GLU A 65 14.94 -6.16 1.10
CA GLU A 65 15.22 -5.32 2.24
C GLU A 65 15.92 -6.12 3.34
N ALA A 66 16.94 -5.53 3.97
CA ALA A 66 17.53 -6.04 5.19
C ALA A 66 17.70 -4.91 6.18
N VAL A 67 17.08 -5.04 7.35
CA VAL A 67 16.90 -3.91 8.27
C VAL A 67 17.20 -4.29 9.72
N TYR A 68 17.53 -3.27 10.50
CA TYR A 68 17.65 -3.34 11.94
C TYR A 68 16.97 -2.15 12.59
N SER A 69 16.25 -2.39 13.68
CA SER A 69 15.65 -1.36 14.51
C SER A 69 15.98 -1.57 15.98
N TYR A 70 16.33 -0.49 16.66
CA TYR A 70 16.36 -0.43 18.12
C TYR A 70 15.24 0.48 18.59
N ASN A 71 14.32 -0.10 19.34
CA ASN A 71 13.09 0.52 19.82
C ASN A 71 13.24 0.86 21.29
N PHE A 72 13.01 2.13 21.63
CA PHE A 72 13.08 2.69 22.98
C PHE A 72 11.73 2.63 23.68
N TYR A 73 10.96 1.58 23.41
CA TYR A 73 9.66 1.30 24.01
C TYR A 73 9.50 -0.23 24.11
N SER A 74 8.54 -0.68 24.93
CA SER A 74 8.25 -2.11 25.11
C SER A 74 7.56 -2.69 23.88
N ASP A 75 7.88 -3.94 23.54
CA ASP A 75 7.05 -4.77 22.64
C ASP A 75 6.11 -5.69 23.40
N ASN A 76 6.00 -5.55 24.73
CA ASN A 76 5.05 -6.33 25.50
C ASN A 76 3.61 -6.01 25.08
N TYR A 77 2.76 -7.03 24.95
CA TYR A 77 1.36 -6.87 24.56
C TYR A 77 0.54 -6.06 25.59
N LEU A 78 0.93 -6.09 26.87
CA LEU A 78 0.28 -5.35 27.95
C LEU A 78 0.70 -3.87 28.03
N ARG A 79 1.53 -3.38 27.09
CA ARG A 79 2.08 -2.01 27.14
C ARG A 79 1.01 -0.92 27.06
N TYR A 80 -0.16 -1.20 26.48
CA TYR A 80 -1.27 -0.25 26.43
C TYR A 80 -2.21 -0.38 27.64
N ASP A 81 -2.36 -1.59 28.19
CA ASP A 81 -3.18 -1.86 29.38
C ASP A 81 -2.50 -1.38 30.67
N SER A 82 -1.18 -1.49 30.75
CA SER A 82 -0.37 -1.10 31.92
C SER A 82 0.86 -0.26 31.54
N PRO A 83 0.71 0.92 30.90
CA PRO A 83 1.83 1.66 30.32
C PRO A 83 2.97 1.98 31.30
N GLN A 84 2.65 2.23 32.58
CA GLN A 84 3.66 2.55 33.59
C GLN A 84 4.59 1.37 33.90
N ASN A 85 4.13 0.13 33.73
CA ASN A 85 4.94 -1.06 33.99
C ASN A 85 5.97 -1.32 32.88
N TYR A 86 5.75 -0.75 31.69
CA TYR A 86 6.50 -1.03 30.46
C TYR A 86 7.20 0.20 29.89
N LYS A 87 7.27 1.30 30.65
CA LYS A 87 7.76 2.61 30.15
C LYS A 87 9.27 2.66 29.88
N ASP A 88 10.04 1.83 30.57
CA ASP A 88 11.52 1.83 30.52
C ASP A 88 12.07 0.63 29.71
N ASP A 89 11.17 -0.21 29.17
CA ASP A 89 11.54 -1.35 28.35
C ASP A 89 12.01 -0.92 26.96
N THR A 90 12.86 -1.74 26.36
CA THR A 90 13.40 -1.55 25.02
C THR A 90 13.58 -2.89 24.33
N HIS A 91 13.60 -2.90 23.00
CA HIS A 91 13.87 -4.12 22.23
C HIS A 91 14.56 -3.81 20.90
N GLY A 92 15.29 -4.80 20.37
CA GLY A 92 15.93 -4.73 19.05
C GLY A 92 15.32 -5.75 18.09
N ARG A 93 15.28 -5.44 16.79
CA ARG A 93 14.78 -6.36 15.75
C ARG A 93 15.68 -6.31 14.52
N PHE A 94 16.15 -7.47 14.09
CA PHE A 94 16.62 -7.68 12.72
C PHE A 94 15.49 -8.27 11.91
N ASP A 95 15.38 -7.87 10.65
CA ASP A 95 14.30 -8.33 9.79
C ASP A 95 14.73 -8.31 8.31
N LEU A 96 14.09 -9.18 7.54
CA LEU A 96 14.08 -9.17 6.09
C LEU A 96 12.63 -8.92 5.65
N PRO A 97 12.14 -7.66 5.70
CA PRO A 97 10.71 -7.38 5.55
C PRO A 97 10.12 -8.03 4.30
N HIS A 98 10.82 -7.88 3.18
CA HIS A 98 10.42 -8.46 1.91
C HIS A 98 11.65 -8.82 1.08
N VAL A 99 11.63 -10.00 0.46
CA VAL A 99 12.55 -10.41 -0.60
C VAL A 99 11.70 -10.93 -1.75
N VAL A 100 11.73 -10.24 -2.89
CA VAL A 100 10.81 -10.51 -4.01
C VAL A 100 11.56 -10.92 -5.26
N ILE A 101 11.06 -11.94 -5.94
CA ILE A 101 11.50 -12.36 -7.26
C ILE A 101 10.37 -12.09 -8.25
N MET A 102 10.68 -11.32 -9.29
CA MET A 102 9.74 -10.94 -10.35
C MET A 102 10.13 -11.61 -11.66
N LEU A 103 9.19 -12.26 -12.32
CA LEU A 103 9.38 -12.83 -13.66
C LEU A 103 8.31 -12.30 -14.61
N GLY A 104 8.73 -11.94 -15.83
CA GLY A 104 7.84 -11.46 -16.88
C GLY A 104 8.15 -12.11 -18.22
N TYR A 105 7.12 -12.31 -19.04
CA TYR A 105 7.30 -12.79 -20.41
C TYR A 105 6.37 -12.12 -21.42
N ASP A 106 6.94 -11.68 -22.55
CA ASP A 106 6.24 -11.15 -23.73
C ASP A 106 6.07 -12.27 -24.77
N PHE A 107 4.87 -12.83 -24.85
CA PHE A 107 4.54 -13.85 -25.87
C PHE A 107 4.44 -13.26 -27.28
N GLY A 108 4.37 -11.93 -27.40
CA GLY A 108 4.06 -11.21 -28.61
C GLY A 108 2.55 -11.11 -28.86
N LYS A 109 2.17 -10.39 -29.92
CA LYS A 109 0.77 -10.14 -30.30
C LYS A 109 -0.05 -9.49 -29.17
N GLY A 110 0.62 -8.71 -28.32
CA GLY A 110 0.03 -8.05 -27.15
C GLY A 110 -0.37 -9.00 -26.03
N TRP A 111 0.22 -10.19 -25.93
CA TRP A 111 0.05 -11.08 -24.78
C TRP A 111 1.29 -11.05 -23.89
N THR A 112 1.09 -10.78 -22.61
CA THR A 112 2.17 -10.76 -21.60
C THR A 112 1.74 -11.51 -20.34
N MET A 113 2.70 -12.02 -19.59
CA MET A 113 2.50 -12.52 -18.22
C MET A 113 3.44 -11.82 -17.25
N GLY A 114 3.02 -11.74 -15.99
CA GLY A 114 3.85 -11.32 -14.87
C GLY A 114 3.59 -12.20 -13.66
N THR A 115 4.64 -12.44 -12.88
CA THR A 115 4.56 -13.11 -11.59
C THR A 115 5.54 -12.50 -10.61
N GLU A 116 5.13 -12.41 -9.36
CA GLU A 116 5.93 -11.92 -8.24
C GLU A 116 5.72 -12.87 -7.07
N ILE A 117 6.83 -13.39 -6.56
CA ILE A 117 6.89 -14.25 -5.39
C ILE A 117 7.63 -13.46 -4.32
N GLU A 118 7.00 -13.31 -3.16
CA GLU A 118 7.53 -12.60 -2.01
C GLU A 118 7.85 -13.58 -0.89
N PHE A 119 8.99 -13.34 -0.25
CA PHE A 119 9.39 -13.96 0.99
C PHE A 119 9.38 -12.85 2.05
N GLU A 120 8.43 -12.89 2.97
CA GLU A 120 8.34 -11.93 4.07
C GLU A 120 9.02 -12.47 5.32
N HIS A 121 9.67 -11.58 6.08
CA HIS A 121 10.31 -11.88 7.35
C HIS A 121 11.30 -13.06 7.32
N GLY A 122 11.96 -13.27 6.17
CA GLY A 122 12.88 -14.39 5.96
C GLY A 122 12.22 -15.69 5.48
N GLY A 123 10.91 -15.69 5.22
CA GLY A 123 10.13 -16.83 4.75
C GLY A 123 9.55 -17.66 5.91
N THR A 124 9.23 -18.93 5.66
CA THR A 124 8.55 -19.76 6.66
C THR A 124 9.51 -20.26 7.76
N GLU A 125 9.89 -19.39 8.69
CA GLU A 125 10.52 -19.78 9.95
C GLU A 125 9.46 -19.86 11.07
N SER A 126 9.75 -20.49 12.21
CA SER A 126 8.80 -20.56 13.34
C SER A 126 8.84 -19.26 14.15
N ALA A 127 7.73 -18.54 14.28
CA ALA A 127 7.59 -17.47 15.28
C ALA A 127 6.37 -17.70 16.17
N VAL A 128 6.38 -17.06 17.32
CA VAL A 128 5.24 -17.00 18.24
C VAL A 128 4.74 -15.56 18.18
N GLU A 129 3.55 -15.36 17.61
CA GLU A 129 2.88 -14.05 17.67
C GLU A 129 2.08 -13.90 18.97
N ILE A 130 1.95 -12.66 19.44
CA ILE A 130 1.21 -12.35 20.66
C ILE A 130 -0.04 -11.55 20.27
N GLU A 131 -1.21 -12.15 20.48
CA GLU A 131 -2.51 -11.50 20.38
C GLU A 131 -2.69 -10.48 21.52
N GLU A 132 -2.72 -9.18 21.17
CA GLU A 132 -2.70 -8.08 22.16
C GLU A 132 -4.03 -7.91 22.94
N HIS A 133 -5.14 -8.52 22.52
CA HIS A 133 -6.48 -8.29 23.12
C HIS A 133 -7.26 -9.55 23.54
N GLU A 134 -6.71 -10.76 23.36
CA GLU A 134 -7.30 -12.00 23.91
C GLU A 134 -6.52 -12.50 25.14
N GLY A 135 -6.23 -11.60 26.09
CA GLY A 135 -5.70 -11.98 27.41
C GLY A 135 -4.26 -12.48 27.40
N GLY A 136 -3.50 -12.28 26.33
CA GLY A 136 -2.12 -12.75 26.21
C GLY A 136 -2.00 -14.26 26.23
N GLU A 137 -3.06 -14.98 25.83
CA GLU A 137 -2.96 -16.41 25.60
C GLU A 137 -1.91 -16.64 24.51
N TYR A 138 -0.88 -17.46 24.82
CA TYR A 138 -0.01 -18.01 23.80
C TYR A 138 -0.89 -18.96 22.99
N GLU A 139 -1.34 -18.55 21.80
CA GLU A 139 -1.88 -19.52 20.87
C GLU A 139 -0.70 -20.39 20.44
N SER A 140 -0.72 -21.66 20.86
CA SER A 140 0.18 -22.68 20.33
C SER A 140 -0.32 -23.12 18.96
N GLU A 141 -0.53 -22.17 18.06
CA GLU A 141 -0.52 -22.41 16.63
C GLU A 141 0.96 -22.26 16.24
N VAL A 142 1.54 -23.25 15.57
CA VAL A 142 2.83 -23.06 14.91
C VAL A 142 2.54 -22.16 13.70
N GLU A 143 2.40 -20.86 13.94
CA GLU A 143 2.25 -19.89 12.86
C GLU A 143 3.63 -19.45 12.41
N ARG A 144 3.79 -19.46 11.10
CA ARG A 144 5.05 -19.27 10.40
C ARG A 144 5.42 -17.80 10.58
N GLY A 145 6.52 -17.49 11.23
CA GLY A 145 7.06 -16.14 11.48
C GLY A 145 7.56 -15.37 10.26
N GLY A 146 6.97 -15.69 9.13
CA GLY A 146 7.26 -15.19 7.81
C GLY A 146 6.55 -16.07 6.79
N GLU A 147 6.31 -15.50 5.62
CA GLU A 147 5.47 -16.10 4.61
C GLU A 147 6.18 -16.19 3.27
N VAL A 148 5.72 -17.12 2.45
CA VAL A 148 6.03 -17.12 1.02
C VAL A 148 4.71 -16.90 0.31
N ALA A 149 4.52 -15.69 -0.18
CA ALA A 149 3.29 -15.24 -0.81
C ALA A 149 3.47 -15.14 -2.33
N LEU A 150 2.41 -15.46 -3.06
CA LEU A 150 2.30 -15.15 -4.48
C LEU A 150 1.58 -13.81 -4.60
N GLU A 151 2.30 -12.70 -4.57
CA GLU A 151 1.69 -11.36 -4.65
C GLU A 151 1.09 -11.08 -6.03
N GLN A 152 1.72 -11.60 -7.09
CA GLN A 152 1.21 -11.46 -8.45
C GLN A 152 1.37 -12.73 -9.27
N PHE A 153 0.33 -13.04 -10.04
CA PHE A 153 0.35 -14.01 -11.12
C PHE A 153 -0.79 -13.73 -12.09
N TRP A 154 -0.46 -13.13 -13.23
CA TRP A 154 -1.46 -12.68 -14.18
C TRP A 154 -1.04 -12.85 -15.63
N ILE A 155 -2.05 -12.92 -16.50
CA ILE A 155 -1.92 -12.81 -17.95
C ILE A 155 -2.66 -11.56 -18.44
N GLN A 156 -2.06 -10.85 -19.39
CA GLN A 156 -2.63 -9.64 -19.96
C GLN A 156 -2.73 -9.74 -21.47
N LYS A 157 -3.83 -9.18 -22.01
CA LYS A 157 -3.97 -8.82 -23.40
C LYS A 157 -3.98 -7.30 -23.55
N SER A 158 -2.99 -6.75 -24.23
CA SER A 158 -2.95 -5.36 -24.70
C SER A 158 -3.58 -5.24 -26.08
N PHE A 159 -4.52 -4.31 -26.26
CA PHE A 159 -5.12 -4.00 -27.58
C PHE A 159 -4.56 -2.69 -28.13
N CYS A 160 -4.47 -1.68 -27.26
CA CYS A 160 -3.80 -0.40 -27.49
C CYS A 160 -3.39 0.18 -26.13
N PRO A 161 -2.56 1.23 -26.08
CA PRO A 161 -2.14 1.84 -24.81
C PRO A 161 -3.30 2.23 -23.89
N GLN A 162 -4.45 2.57 -24.46
CA GLN A 162 -5.67 2.99 -23.75
C GLN A 162 -6.54 1.81 -23.29
N PHE A 163 -6.29 0.58 -23.76
CA PHE A 163 -7.17 -0.54 -23.47
C PHE A 163 -6.42 -1.87 -23.37
N ASN A 164 -6.32 -2.32 -22.12
CA ASN A 164 -5.66 -3.56 -21.73
C ASN A 164 -6.54 -4.29 -20.73
N ILE A 165 -6.56 -5.62 -20.82
CA ILE A 165 -7.27 -6.50 -19.89
C ILE A 165 -6.25 -7.43 -19.25
N LYS A 166 -6.25 -7.49 -17.91
CA LYS A 166 -5.41 -8.35 -17.10
C LYS A 166 -6.30 -9.29 -16.27
N LEU A 167 -5.96 -10.58 -16.26
CA LEU A 167 -6.68 -11.63 -15.55
C LEU A 167 -5.69 -12.38 -14.66
N GLY A 168 -6.08 -12.63 -13.41
CA GLY A 168 -5.27 -13.39 -12.46
C GLY A 168 -5.17 -12.69 -11.11
N HIS A 169 -4.08 -12.98 -10.41
CA HIS A 169 -3.75 -12.43 -9.11
C HIS A 169 -2.90 -11.18 -9.25
N MET A 170 -3.38 -10.05 -8.72
CA MET A 170 -2.85 -8.72 -9.04
C MET A 170 -2.95 -7.78 -7.84
N VAL A 171 -2.01 -6.83 -7.77
CA VAL A 171 -2.09 -5.73 -6.81
C VAL A 171 -3.35 -4.88 -7.02
N VAL A 172 -4.11 -4.65 -5.95
CA VAL A 172 -5.25 -3.76 -5.84
C VAL A 172 -4.74 -2.32 -5.62
N PRO A 173 -4.92 -1.39 -6.57
CA PRO A 173 -4.22 -0.11 -6.59
C PRO A 173 -4.93 0.96 -5.73
N VAL A 174 -5.25 0.64 -4.48
CA VAL A 174 -5.94 1.53 -3.53
C VAL A 174 -4.94 2.05 -2.51
N GLY A 175 -4.83 3.38 -2.41
CA GLY A 175 -3.79 4.03 -1.61
C GLY A 175 -2.51 4.27 -2.39
N MET A 176 -1.63 5.11 -1.84
CA MET A 176 -0.30 5.40 -2.39
C MET A 176 0.59 4.17 -2.27
N THR A 177 0.61 3.57 -1.07
CA THR A 177 1.56 2.50 -0.75
C THR A 177 1.32 1.26 -1.60
N ASN A 178 0.08 0.79 -1.79
CA ASN A 178 -0.18 -0.38 -2.64
C ASN A 178 0.27 -0.18 -4.09
N ALA A 179 0.05 1.03 -4.63
CA ALA A 179 0.48 1.34 -6.00
C ALA A 179 2.00 1.53 -6.13
N HIS A 180 2.69 1.88 -5.04
CA HIS A 180 4.11 2.25 -4.98
C HIS A 180 4.78 1.71 -3.70
N HIS A 181 4.90 0.39 -3.58
CA HIS A 181 5.37 -0.29 -2.37
C HIS A 181 6.85 -0.69 -2.43
N LEU A 182 7.56 -0.39 -3.51
CA LEU A 182 8.97 -0.77 -3.62
C LEU A 182 9.79 0.00 -2.57
N PRO A 183 10.86 -0.60 -2.02
CA PRO A 183 11.67 0.04 -1.00
C PRO A 183 12.36 1.33 -1.45
N THR A 184 12.45 1.60 -2.76
CA THR A 184 12.97 2.85 -3.32
C THR A 184 11.88 3.92 -3.52
N GLU A 185 10.61 3.60 -3.22
CA GLU A 185 9.43 4.46 -3.42
C GLU A 185 8.91 5.12 -2.13
N PHE A 186 9.59 4.93 -1.01
CA PHE A 186 9.37 5.63 0.27
C PHE A 186 10.69 5.90 1.00
N PHE A 187 10.75 6.94 1.83
CA PHE A 187 12.00 7.31 2.53
C PHE A 187 12.30 6.49 3.78
N GLY A 188 11.25 6.10 4.52
CA GLY A 188 11.37 5.34 5.76
C GLY A 188 12.08 4.00 5.58
N VAL A 189 12.59 3.43 6.68
CA VAL A 189 13.20 2.08 6.64
C VAL A 189 12.13 1.02 6.38
N TYR A 190 10.92 1.24 6.88
CA TYR A 190 9.73 0.44 6.58
C TYR A 190 8.72 1.24 5.75
N ARG A 191 7.78 0.51 5.14
CA ARG A 191 6.62 1.09 4.45
C ARG A 191 5.82 2.01 5.40
N PRO A 192 5.05 2.97 4.85
CA PRO A 192 4.16 3.82 5.62
C PRO A 192 3.29 3.09 6.66
N GLU A 193 3.45 3.43 7.94
CA GLU A 193 2.68 2.79 9.02
C GLU A 193 1.19 3.10 8.89
N GLY A 194 0.81 4.31 8.47
CA GLY A 194 -0.59 4.71 8.42
C GLY A 194 -1.42 3.85 7.46
N GLU A 195 -1.04 3.83 6.17
CA GLU A 195 -1.74 3.02 5.16
C GLU A 195 -1.62 1.52 5.46
N ASN A 196 -0.44 1.05 5.89
CA ASN A 196 -0.19 -0.35 6.25
C ASN A 196 -0.93 -0.81 7.52
N THR A 197 -1.46 0.13 8.32
CA THR A 197 -2.30 -0.21 9.47
C THR A 197 -3.74 -0.47 9.04
N ILE A 198 -4.33 0.40 8.21
CA ILE A 198 -5.78 0.37 7.96
C ILE A 198 -6.16 -0.37 6.66
N LEU A 199 -5.24 -0.49 5.71
CA LEU A 199 -5.43 -1.20 4.45
C LEU A 199 -4.54 -2.45 4.42
N PRO A 200 -4.91 -3.49 3.67
CA PRO A 200 -3.93 -4.48 3.23
C PRO A 200 -2.79 -3.75 2.53
N CYS A 201 -1.56 -4.01 2.95
CA CYS A 201 -0.34 -3.52 2.29
C CYS A 201 0.17 -4.61 1.37
N THR A 202 0.78 -4.22 0.24
CA THR A 202 0.92 -5.09 -0.92
C THR A 202 -0.39 -5.82 -1.27
N TRP A 203 -1.54 -5.16 -1.08
CA TRP A 203 -2.87 -5.73 -1.30
C TRP A 203 -2.97 -6.36 -2.68
N HIS A 204 -3.14 -7.67 -2.72
CA HIS A 204 -3.29 -8.43 -3.94
C HIS A 204 -4.54 -9.31 -3.90
N GLU A 205 -5.21 -9.43 -5.04
CA GLU A 205 -6.44 -10.21 -5.18
C GLU A 205 -6.53 -10.89 -6.54
N THR A 206 -7.24 -12.02 -6.56
CA THR A 206 -7.58 -12.70 -7.83
C THR A 206 -8.80 -12.04 -8.45
N GLY A 207 -8.69 -11.58 -9.69
CA GLY A 207 -9.80 -10.93 -10.38
C GLY A 207 -9.51 -10.56 -11.83
N VAL A 208 -10.24 -9.53 -12.27
CA VAL A 208 -10.12 -8.94 -13.61
C VAL A 208 -9.81 -7.46 -13.48
N SER A 209 -8.78 -6.99 -14.18
CA SER A 209 -8.42 -5.58 -14.27
C SER A 209 -8.54 -5.10 -15.72
N LEU A 210 -9.17 -3.94 -15.89
CA LEU A 210 -9.16 -3.16 -17.13
C LEU A 210 -8.35 -1.90 -16.86
N TRP A 211 -7.35 -1.63 -17.67
CA TRP A 211 -6.53 -0.43 -17.50
C TRP A 211 -6.06 0.16 -18.83
N GLY A 212 -5.67 1.43 -18.78
CA GLY A 212 -5.13 2.13 -19.94
C GLY A 212 -4.45 3.44 -19.60
N ARG A 213 -3.73 3.98 -20.58
CA ARG A 213 -3.15 5.32 -20.53
C ARG A 213 -3.55 6.13 -21.76
N ALA A 214 -4.18 7.26 -21.54
CA ALA A 214 -4.57 8.22 -22.56
C ALA A 214 -3.86 9.56 -22.30
N GLY A 215 -2.77 9.80 -23.02
CA GLY A 215 -1.92 10.98 -22.81
C GLY A 215 -1.36 11.03 -21.38
N GLN A 216 -1.70 12.09 -20.65
CA GLN A 216 -1.25 12.34 -19.28
C GLN A 216 -2.10 11.64 -18.20
N TRP A 217 -3.04 10.79 -18.59
CA TRP A 217 -3.95 10.11 -17.67
C TRP A 217 -3.76 8.60 -17.74
N ARG A 218 -3.56 7.95 -16.60
CA ARG A 218 -3.64 6.49 -16.45
C ARG A 218 -4.89 6.16 -15.65
N TYR A 219 -5.59 5.10 -16.02
CA TYR A 219 -6.75 4.61 -15.28
C TYR A 219 -6.73 3.09 -15.19
N GLU A 220 -7.29 2.58 -14.11
CA GLU A 220 -7.45 1.16 -13.82
C GLU A 220 -8.74 0.94 -13.04
N ALA A 221 -9.48 -0.11 -13.40
CA ALA A 221 -10.66 -0.57 -12.70
C ALA A 221 -10.59 -2.09 -12.56
N MET A 222 -10.98 -2.60 -11.39
CA MET A 222 -10.89 -4.02 -11.06
C MET A 222 -12.22 -4.55 -10.56
N LEU A 223 -12.49 -5.82 -10.87
CA LEU A 223 -13.53 -6.64 -10.26
C LEU A 223 -12.86 -7.84 -9.59
N LEU A 224 -13.12 -8.01 -8.29
CA LEU A 224 -12.41 -8.97 -7.44
C LEU A 224 -13.31 -9.45 -6.29
N ALA A 225 -12.86 -10.44 -5.51
CA ALA A 225 -13.61 -10.91 -4.35
C ALA A 225 -13.72 -9.82 -3.27
N GLY A 226 -14.89 -9.67 -2.65
CA GLY A 226 -15.04 -8.76 -1.52
C GLY A 226 -14.12 -9.13 -0.34
N LEU A 227 -13.73 -8.14 0.45
CA LEU A 227 -13.01 -8.36 1.70
C LEU A 227 -13.86 -9.25 2.63
N ASP A 228 -13.21 -10.02 3.49
CA ASP A 228 -13.87 -10.87 4.49
C ASP A 228 -13.99 -10.11 5.82
N SER A 229 -15.23 -9.85 6.28
CA SER A 229 -15.45 -9.14 7.54
C SER A 229 -15.13 -9.96 8.79
N ASP A 230 -15.06 -11.29 8.67
CA ASP A 230 -14.68 -12.16 9.78
C ASP A 230 -13.25 -11.82 10.25
N ARG A 231 -12.43 -11.25 9.36
CA ARG A 231 -11.03 -10.89 9.61
C ARG A 231 -10.80 -9.42 9.95
N PHE A 232 -11.86 -8.64 10.14
CA PHE A 232 -11.73 -7.24 10.56
C PHE A 232 -11.43 -7.14 12.06
N GLY A 233 -10.67 -6.12 12.45
CA GLY A 233 -10.20 -5.98 13.83
C GLY A 233 -10.02 -4.53 14.27
N SER A 234 -9.70 -4.35 15.55
CA SER A 234 -9.58 -3.03 16.16
C SER A 234 -8.29 -2.33 15.76
N LYS A 235 -7.18 -3.08 15.73
CA LYS A 235 -5.86 -2.56 15.41
C LYS A 235 -5.70 -2.21 13.94
N GLU A 236 -6.20 -3.08 13.06
CA GLU A 236 -5.90 -3.02 11.63
C GLU A 236 -7.11 -2.77 10.72
N TRP A 237 -8.27 -2.46 11.32
CA TRP A 237 -9.53 -2.20 10.63
C TRP A 237 -9.89 -3.30 9.61
N VAL A 238 -9.64 -3.09 8.30
CA VAL A 238 -9.97 -4.07 7.24
C VAL A 238 -8.77 -4.83 6.66
N LYS A 239 -7.54 -4.56 7.12
CA LYS A 239 -6.31 -5.15 6.58
C LYS A 239 -6.35 -6.68 6.47
N GLY A 240 -6.77 -7.36 7.54
CA GLY A 240 -6.89 -8.82 7.57
C GLY A 240 -7.91 -9.39 6.58
N GLY A 241 -8.85 -8.58 6.06
CA GLY A 241 -9.91 -9.02 5.16
C GLY A 241 -9.45 -9.42 3.76
N ALA A 242 -8.22 -9.08 3.36
CA ALA A 242 -7.62 -9.55 2.10
C ALA A 242 -7.06 -10.98 2.22
N GLY A 243 -6.69 -11.42 3.42
CA GLY A 243 -6.28 -12.80 3.68
C GLY A 243 -7.45 -13.79 3.57
N SER A 244 -7.10 -15.08 3.62
CA SER A 244 -8.06 -16.18 3.81
C SER A 244 -7.42 -17.24 4.71
N PRO A 245 -8.09 -17.70 5.77
CA PRO A 245 -7.63 -18.86 6.53
C PRO A 245 -7.90 -20.19 5.79
N TYR A 246 -8.51 -20.13 4.60
CA TYR A 246 -8.87 -21.29 3.79
C TYR A 246 -7.97 -21.40 2.55
N GLU A 247 -7.93 -22.59 1.95
CA GLU A 247 -7.23 -22.86 0.68
C GLU A 247 -7.74 -22.04 -0.52
N PHE A 248 -8.82 -21.27 -0.33
CA PHE A 248 -9.46 -20.44 -1.34
C PHE A 248 -9.97 -19.13 -0.74
N LYS A 249 -10.18 -18.13 -1.59
CA LYS A 249 -10.87 -16.88 -1.22
C LYS A 249 -12.38 -17.05 -1.36
N ILE A 250 -13.13 -16.67 -0.33
CA ILE A 250 -14.60 -16.65 -0.38
C ILE A 250 -15.05 -15.42 -1.17
N ALA A 251 -15.90 -15.62 -2.18
CA ALA A 251 -16.38 -14.57 -3.08
C ALA A 251 -17.91 -14.61 -3.24
N ASN A 252 -18.63 -14.79 -2.14
CA ASN A 252 -20.10 -14.72 -2.14
C ASN A 252 -20.61 -13.32 -2.52
N SER A 253 -19.82 -12.29 -2.21
CA SER A 253 -19.92 -10.92 -2.69
C SER A 253 -18.64 -10.52 -3.42
N MET A 254 -18.81 -9.86 -4.56
CA MET A 254 -17.74 -9.24 -5.33
C MET A 254 -17.57 -7.77 -4.93
N ALA A 255 -16.41 -7.20 -5.24
CA ALA A 255 -16.08 -5.81 -5.01
C ALA A 255 -15.43 -5.18 -6.24
N GLY A 256 -15.50 -3.85 -6.30
CA GLY A 256 -14.83 -3.03 -7.29
C GLY A 256 -13.72 -2.19 -6.67
N ALA A 257 -12.62 -2.03 -7.39
CA ALA A 257 -11.57 -1.07 -7.07
C ALA A 257 -11.23 -0.22 -8.29
N PHE A 258 -10.75 1.00 -8.10
CA PHE A 258 -10.29 1.85 -9.19
C PHE A 258 -9.10 2.71 -8.78
N ARG A 259 -8.35 3.15 -9.78
CA ARG A 259 -7.32 4.19 -9.65
C ARG A 259 -7.26 5.04 -10.92
N VAL A 260 -7.07 6.34 -10.74
CA VAL A 260 -6.79 7.30 -11.82
C VAL A 260 -5.58 8.13 -11.42
N ASP A 261 -4.57 8.17 -12.29
CA ASP A 261 -3.35 8.96 -12.13
C ASP A 261 -3.30 10.09 -13.19
N ASN A 262 -2.93 11.29 -12.78
CA ASN A 262 -2.69 12.45 -13.64
C ASN A 262 -1.22 12.87 -13.59
N TYR A 263 -0.64 13.10 -14.78
CA TYR A 263 0.75 13.53 -14.96
C TYR A 263 0.84 14.84 -15.77
N SER A 264 -0.19 15.69 -15.72
CA SER A 264 -0.26 16.89 -16.58
C SER A 264 0.77 17.95 -16.19
N VAL A 265 1.22 17.95 -14.94
CA VAL A 265 2.31 18.79 -14.44
C VAL A 265 3.59 17.96 -14.40
N LYS A 266 4.66 18.47 -15.01
CA LYS A 266 5.93 17.76 -15.06
C LYS A 266 6.49 17.51 -13.67
N GLY A 267 6.88 16.26 -13.41
CA GLY A 267 7.41 15.84 -12.11
C GLY A 267 6.35 15.63 -11.03
N LEU A 268 5.07 15.88 -11.31
CA LEU A 268 3.97 15.69 -10.36
C LEU A 268 3.01 14.61 -10.87
N ARG A 269 2.78 13.60 -10.03
CA ARG A 269 1.65 12.68 -10.11
C ARG A 269 0.61 13.08 -9.08
N LEU A 270 -0.65 13.18 -9.51
CA LEU A 270 -1.81 13.27 -8.63
C LEU A 270 -2.69 12.05 -8.88
N SER A 271 -3.22 11.44 -7.82
CA SER A 271 -3.93 10.18 -7.94
C SER A 271 -5.18 10.14 -7.07
N LEU A 272 -6.23 9.51 -7.60
CA LEU A 272 -7.45 9.18 -6.87
C LEU A 272 -7.69 7.68 -7.01
N SER A 273 -7.93 6.99 -5.90
CA SER A 273 -8.25 5.57 -5.89
C SER A 273 -9.34 5.24 -4.88
N GLY A 274 -9.94 4.07 -5.00
CA GLY A 274 -10.95 3.63 -4.05
C GLY A 274 -11.41 2.20 -4.24
N TYR A 275 -12.13 1.72 -3.24
CA TYR A 275 -12.69 0.37 -3.13
C TYR A 275 -14.14 0.43 -2.68
N ALA A 276 -14.99 -0.44 -3.23
CA ALA A 276 -16.35 -0.64 -2.77
C ALA A 276 -16.76 -2.12 -2.86
N GLY A 277 -17.22 -2.69 -1.75
CA GLY A 277 -17.65 -4.09 -1.71
C GLY A 277 -18.38 -4.45 -0.42
N ASN A 278 -19.31 -5.41 -0.50
CA ASN A 278 -19.92 -6.01 0.68
C ASN A 278 -18.99 -7.10 1.23
N SER A 279 -18.81 -7.15 2.55
CA SER A 279 -17.91 -8.10 3.19
C SER A 279 -18.60 -9.16 4.05
N PHE A 280 -19.79 -8.85 4.60
CA PHE A 280 -20.41 -9.72 5.61
C PHE A 280 -20.80 -11.12 5.10
N SER A 281 -21.13 -11.23 3.82
CA SER A 281 -21.47 -12.52 3.23
C SER A 281 -20.26 -13.39 2.90
N ASN A 282 -19.04 -12.86 2.95
CA ASN A 282 -17.81 -13.58 2.56
C ASN A 282 -17.27 -14.45 3.69
N THR A 283 -18.16 -15.22 4.29
CA THR A 283 -17.91 -16.14 5.41
C THR A 283 -18.38 -17.55 5.05
N LEU A 284 -17.75 -18.59 5.62
CA LEU A 284 -18.28 -19.96 5.59
C LEU A 284 -19.33 -20.20 6.67
N LYS A 285 -19.31 -19.41 7.74
CA LYS A 285 -20.29 -19.49 8.81
C LYS A 285 -21.51 -18.68 8.40
N LYS A 286 -22.58 -19.36 7.96
CA LYS A 286 -23.83 -18.67 7.67
C LYS A 286 -24.47 -18.20 8.97
N ALA A 287 -24.74 -16.89 9.08
CA ALA A 287 -25.55 -16.36 10.17
C ALA A 287 -26.97 -16.96 10.11
N THR A 288 -27.44 -17.53 11.23
CA THR A 288 -28.76 -18.18 11.33
C THR A 288 -29.80 -17.32 12.05
N ASN A 289 -29.37 -16.26 12.72
CA ASN A 289 -30.25 -15.33 13.43
C ASN A 289 -30.70 -14.21 12.48
N ALA A 290 -32.01 -13.97 12.43
CA ALA A 290 -32.64 -12.99 11.56
C ALA A 290 -32.12 -11.54 11.74
N VAL A 291 -31.49 -11.23 12.89
CA VAL A 291 -30.83 -9.93 13.11
C VAL A 291 -29.72 -9.65 12.08
N TYR A 292 -29.19 -10.67 11.41
CA TYR A 292 -28.11 -10.57 10.44
C TYR A 292 -28.58 -10.65 8.97
N ASP A 293 -29.88 -10.81 8.70
CA ASP A 293 -30.39 -11.05 7.33
C ASP A 293 -30.10 -9.88 6.37
N ASP A 294 -30.14 -8.65 6.87
CA ASP A 294 -29.94 -7.43 6.08
C ASP A 294 -28.52 -6.86 6.17
N VAL A 295 -27.63 -7.47 6.96
CA VAL A 295 -26.26 -6.98 7.17
C VAL A 295 -25.47 -7.15 5.87
N LYS A 296 -24.86 -6.06 5.40
CA LYS A 296 -24.03 -6.07 4.19
C LYS A 296 -22.55 -5.95 4.52
N GLY A 297 -22.21 -5.17 5.56
CA GLY A 297 -20.82 -4.83 5.81
C GLY A 297 -20.21 -4.17 4.58
N THR A 298 -20.86 -3.15 4.03
CA THR A 298 -20.31 -2.45 2.87
C THR A 298 -19.08 -1.67 3.30
N VAL A 299 -17.93 -2.06 2.74
CA VAL A 299 -16.66 -1.34 2.87
C VAL A 299 -16.57 -0.33 1.73
N LEU A 300 -16.32 0.93 2.07
CA LEU A 300 -16.01 2.00 1.15
C LEU A 300 -14.67 2.62 1.54
N ILE A 301 -13.72 2.66 0.61
CA ILE A 301 -12.42 3.32 0.82
C ILE A 301 -12.25 4.36 -0.28
N GLY A 302 -11.90 5.59 0.10
CA GLY A 302 -11.46 6.64 -0.81
C GLY A 302 -10.06 7.10 -0.42
N ALA A 303 -9.18 7.18 -1.41
CA ALA A 303 -7.77 7.51 -1.23
C ALA A 303 -7.33 8.56 -2.27
N PHE A 304 -6.63 9.58 -1.81
CA PHE A 304 -5.96 10.58 -2.64
C PHE A 304 -4.47 10.60 -2.32
N ASP A 305 -3.63 10.60 -3.35
CA ASP A 305 -2.18 10.68 -3.19
C ASP A 305 -1.53 11.59 -4.21
N PHE A 306 -0.33 12.08 -3.87
CA PHE A 306 0.54 12.78 -4.81
C PHE A 306 2.00 12.35 -4.66
N CYS A 307 2.74 12.49 -5.74
CA CYS A 307 4.19 12.36 -5.76
C CYS A 307 4.78 13.47 -6.63
N TYR A 308 5.59 14.32 -6.03
CA TYR A 308 6.43 15.28 -6.73
C TYR A 308 7.88 14.80 -6.69
N ASP A 309 8.47 14.50 -7.84
CA ASP A 309 9.87 14.13 -8.01
C ASP A 309 10.48 15.01 -9.11
N ALA A 310 11.02 16.16 -8.69
CA ALA A 310 11.70 17.08 -9.58
C ALA A 310 12.53 18.10 -8.79
N HIS A 311 13.47 18.75 -9.49
CA HIS A 311 14.28 19.84 -8.93
C HIS A 311 15.04 19.46 -7.65
N ASN A 312 15.52 18.20 -7.59
CA ASN A 312 16.24 17.62 -6.45
C ASN A 312 15.36 17.41 -5.19
N TRP A 313 14.06 17.64 -5.31
CA TRP A 313 13.07 17.35 -4.27
C TRP A 313 12.28 16.11 -4.62
N VAL A 314 12.00 15.31 -3.60
CA VAL A 314 10.94 14.32 -3.61
C VAL A 314 9.97 14.65 -2.48
N ALA A 315 8.71 14.85 -2.82
CA ALA A 315 7.63 15.07 -1.85
C ALA A 315 6.46 14.14 -2.19
N ARG A 316 6.03 13.34 -1.22
CA ARG A 316 4.94 12.38 -1.38
C ARG A 316 3.95 12.55 -0.25
N GLY A 317 2.67 12.32 -0.52
CA GLY A 317 1.66 12.36 0.54
C GLY A 317 0.39 11.66 0.14
N SER A 318 -0.33 11.19 1.15
CA SER A 318 -1.57 10.42 1.00
C SER A 318 -2.62 10.84 2.03
N PHE A 319 -3.88 10.64 1.67
CA PHE A 319 -5.04 10.77 2.52
C PHE A 319 -6.05 9.68 2.17
N ASP A 320 -6.36 8.84 3.14
CA ASP A 320 -7.24 7.70 3.02
C ASP A 320 -8.34 7.79 4.08
N TYR A 321 -9.58 7.57 3.63
CA TYR A 321 -10.73 7.46 4.51
C TYR A 321 -11.52 6.20 4.19
N GLY A 322 -11.75 5.42 5.22
CA GLY A 322 -12.50 4.18 5.18
C GLY A 322 -13.83 4.29 5.91
N HIS A 323 -14.88 3.66 5.37
CA HIS A 323 -16.16 3.48 6.04
C HIS A 323 -16.63 2.03 5.93
N LEU A 324 -17.15 1.50 7.04
CA LEU A 324 -17.75 0.18 7.13
C LEU A 324 -19.19 0.33 7.66
N SER A 325 -20.18 -0.12 6.87
CA SER A 325 -21.56 -0.24 7.37
C SER A 325 -21.68 -1.39 8.36
N ASP A 326 -22.68 -1.33 9.25
CA ASP A 326 -23.04 -2.43 10.16
C ASP A 326 -21.91 -2.90 11.10
N ALA A 327 -20.90 -2.06 11.35
CA ALA A 327 -19.70 -2.42 12.13
C ALA A 327 -20.02 -2.94 13.55
N ASP A 328 -21.12 -2.50 14.16
CA ASP A 328 -21.57 -2.99 15.47
C ASP A 328 -22.21 -4.38 15.42
N LEU A 329 -22.86 -4.74 14.31
CA LEU A 329 -23.39 -6.08 14.09
C LEU A 329 -22.27 -7.04 13.69
N ILE A 330 -21.32 -6.59 12.86
CA ILE A 330 -20.11 -7.34 12.52
C ILE A 330 -19.29 -7.63 13.77
N THR A 331 -19.05 -6.63 14.62
CA THR A 331 -18.38 -6.81 15.92
C THR A 331 -19.07 -7.89 16.76
N ARG A 332 -20.41 -7.81 16.90
CA ARG A 332 -21.19 -8.81 17.64
C ARG A 332 -21.12 -10.20 17.01
N TYR A 333 -21.06 -10.26 15.69
CA TYR A 333 -20.96 -11.52 14.95
C TYR A 333 -19.60 -12.18 15.14
N ASN A 334 -18.50 -11.45 14.96
CA ASN A 334 -17.14 -11.97 15.11
C ASN A 334 -16.88 -12.41 16.56
N GLN A 335 -17.33 -11.63 17.54
CA GLN A 335 -17.24 -12.01 18.97
C GLN A 335 -18.05 -13.26 19.36
N SER A 336 -18.98 -13.70 18.50
CA SER A 336 -19.75 -14.93 18.71
C SER A 336 -19.02 -16.20 18.22
N PHE A 337 -17.84 -16.05 17.63
CA PHE A 337 -17.09 -17.19 17.12
C PHE A 337 -16.53 -18.02 18.29
N SER A 338 -16.39 -19.33 18.05
CA SER A 338 -15.77 -20.21 19.03
C SER A 338 -14.32 -19.80 19.26
N LYS A 339 -13.74 -20.20 20.40
CA LYS A 339 -12.32 -20.01 20.67
C LYS A 339 -11.44 -20.59 19.57
N ASP A 340 -11.80 -21.76 19.04
CA ASP A 340 -11.07 -22.48 17.98
C ASP A 340 -11.24 -21.87 16.56
N SER A 341 -11.82 -20.68 16.44
CA SER A 341 -12.00 -20.04 15.13
C SER A 341 -10.73 -19.29 14.73
N PRO A 342 -10.26 -19.41 13.48
CA PRO A 342 -9.07 -18.70 12.98
C PRO A 342 -9.34 -17.21 12.69
N SER A 343 -10.48 -16.68 13.16
CA SER A 343 -10.91 -15.32 12.87
C SER A 343 -10.85 -14.50 14.17
N PRO A 344 -10.32 -13.26 14.12
CA PRO A 344 -10.15 -12.43 15.29
C PRO A 344 -11.51 -12.09 15.92
N LYS A 345 -11.60 -12.22 17.25
CA LYS A 345 -12.84 -11.97 18.00
C LYS A 345 -12.87 -10.52 18.50
N GLN A 346 -12.39 -9.61 17.65
CA GLN A 346 -12.13 -8.22 18.00
C GLN A 346 -13.26 -7.29 17.54
N PRO A 347 -13.46 -6.15 18.21
CA PRO A 347 -14.33 -5.11 17.70
C PRO A 347 -13.73 -4.43 16.46
N VAL A 348 -14.58 -3.98 15.55
CA VAL A 348 -14.18 -3.20 14.36
C VAL A 348 -14.88 -1.85 14.35
N ALA A 349 -14.14 -0.81 13.98
CA ALA A 349 -14.69 0.53 13.86
C ALA A 349 -15.46 0.75 12.55
N SER A 350 -16.40 1.70 12.59
CA SER A 350 -17.21 2.11 11.42
C SER A 350 -16.46 3.04 10.47
N SER A 351 -15.33 3.61 10.89
CA SER A 351 -14.45 4.39 10.02
C SER A 351 -13.02 4.32 10.50
N ALA A 352 -12.10 4.36 9.55
CA ALA A 352 -10.66 4.50 9.77
C ALA A 352 -10.11 5.62 8.89
N ILE A 353 -8.99 6.19 9.30
CA ILE A 353 -8.31 7.27 8.56
C ILE A 353 -6.80 7.06 8.58
N ALA A 354 -6.12 7.37 7.49
CA ALA A 354 -4.67 7.48 7.43
C ALA A 354 -4.28 8.67 6.55
N THR A 355 -3.32 9.46 6.98
CA THR A 355 -2.76 10.54 6.16
C THR A 355 -1.31 10.79 6.53
N GLY A 356 -0.52 11.20 5.55
CA GLY A 356 0.88 11.50 5.79
C GLY A 356 1.52 12.28 4.67
N VAL A 357 2.70 12.80 4.97
CA VAL A 357 3.57 13.48 4.01
C VAL A 357 5.02 13.18 4.34
N GLU A 358 5.81 12.91 3.31
CA GLU A 358 7.26 12.86 3.38
C GLU A 358 7.88 13.82 2.36
N VAL A 359 8.97 14.47 2.76
CA VAL A 359 9.72 15.39 1.91
C VAL A 359 11.20 15.15 2.11
N GLY A 360 11.93 14.98 1.01
CA GLY A 360 13.37 14.85 1.00
C GLY A 360 14.03 15.70 -0.08
N TYR A 361 15.25 16.15 0.21
CA TYR A 361 16.08 16.93 -0.70
C TYR A 361 17.41 16.23 -0.96
N ASP A 362 17.84 16.14 -2.21
CA ASP A 362 19.13 15.57 -2.57
C ASP A 362 20.28 16.55 -2.26
N PHE A 363 20.99 16.32 -1.17
CA PHE A 363 22.11 17.15 -0.72
C PHE A 363 23.35 17.04 -1.60
N LEU A 364 23.54 15.95 -2.38
CA LEU A 364 24.67 15.87 -3.32
C LEU A 364 24.52 16.85 -4.48
N SER A 365 23.28 17.24 -4.81
CA SER A 365 22.99 18.24 -5.85
C SER A 365 23.59 19.62 -5.55
N LEU A 366 23.92 19.92 -4.29
CA LEU A 366 24.57 21.17 -3.88
C LEU A 366 26.04 21.27 -4.29
N ASN A 367 26.68 20.15 -4.64
CA ASN A 367 28.07 20.11 -5.07
C ASN A 367 28.20 19.67 -6.53
N PRO A 368 28.30 20.63 -7.49
CA PRO A 368 28.38 20.34 -8.92
C PRO A 368 29.58 19.46 -9.32
N ARG A 369 30.62 19.37 -8.48
CA ARG A 369 31.82 18.56 -8.72
C ARG A 369 31.70 17.11 -8.21
N ARG A 370 30.68 16.83 -7.38
CA ARG A 370 30.35 15.48 -6.85
C ARG A 370 29.01 14.95 -7.35
N ALA A 371 28.34 15.70 -8.24
CA ALA A 371 27.18 15.22 -8.98
C ALA A 371 27.61 14.18 -10.02
N ASP A 372 28.16 13.06 -9.56
CA ASP A 372 28.01 11.83 -10.31
C ASP A 372 26.49 11.64 -10.46
N LYS A 373 25.99 11.63 -11.69
CA LYS A 373 24.55 11.75 -11.99
C LYS A 373 23.74 10.51 -11.56
N GLU A 374 24.43 9.52 -11.00
CA GLU A 374 23.89 8.25 -10.54
C GLU A 374 23.75 8.18 -9.02
N GLN A 375 24.53 8.96 -8.26
CA GLN A 375 24.46 8.97 -6.80
C GLN A 375 23.48 10.04 -6.29
N ARG A 376 22.76 9.74 -5.20
CA ARG A 376 21.85 10.68 -4.53
C ARG A 376 21.98 10.54 -3.01
N LEU A 377 21.89 11.65 -2.27
CA LEU A 377 21.82 11.62 -0.81
C LEU A 377 20.64 12.48 -0.36
N TYR A 378 19.55 11.83 0.00
CA TYR A 378 18.39 12.54 0.55
C TYR A 378 18.52 12.69 2.06
N LEU A 379 18.33 13.91 2.54
CA LEU A 379 17.87 14.15 3.91
C LEU A 379 16.35 14.34 3.84
N PHE A 380 15.60 13.64 4.69
CA PHE A 380 14.15 13.67 4.65
C PHE A 380 13.52 13.89 6.02
N GLY A 381 12.28 14.38 5.99
CA GLY A 381 11.36 14.41 7.12
C GLY A 381 10.01 13.85 6.72
N ARG A 382 9.32 13.24 7.68
CA ARG A 382 8.05 12.54 7.47
C ARG A 382 7.11 12.72 8.65
N TYR A 383 5.84 12.91 8.35
CA TYR A 383 4.74 12.96 9.31
C TYR A 383 3.60 12.06 8.86
N GLU A 384 2.98 11.36 9.82
CA GLU A 384 1.78 10.56 9.60
C GLU A 384 0.79 10.76 10.76
N TYR A 385 -0.49 10.69 10.46
CA TYR A 385 -1.57 10.48 11.40
C TYR A 385 -2.45 9.35 10.90
N TYR A 386 -2.78 8.41 11.77
CA TYR A 386 -3.67 7.31 11.44
C TYR A 386 -4.47 6.86 12.65
N ASP A 387 -5.68 6.39 12.40
CA ASP A 387 -6.59 5.90 13.42
C ASP A 387 -7.48 4.81 12.82
N SER A 388 -7.20 3.55 13.13
CA SER A 388 -8.01 2.40 12.71
C SER A 388 -9.36 2.33 13.44
N MET A 389 -9.54 3.12 14.51
CA MET A 389 -10.78 3.25 15.25
C MET A 389 -11.41 4.65 15.21
N TYR A 390 -11.10 5.45 14.18
CA TYR A 390 -11.48 6.86 14.06
C TYR A 390 -12.94 7.18 14.41
N LYS A 391 -13.88 6.31 14.01
CA LYS A 391 -15.28 6.36 14.50
C LYS A 391 -15.79 4.98 14.85
N THR A 392 -16.23 4.81 16.09
CA THR A 392 -16.90 3.58 16.56
C THR A 392 -18.40 3.79 16.73
N ALA A 393 -19.16 2.74 16.52
CA ALA A 393 -20.56 2.71 16.93
C ALA A 393 -20.65 2.68 18.47
N LYS A 394 -21.73 3.19 19.06
CA LYS A 394 -21.87 3.37 20.51
C LYS A 394 -21.69 2.09 21.33
N ALA A 395 -22.05 0.93 20.77
CA ALA A 395 -21.94 -0.37 21.44
C ALA A 395 -20.60 -1.08 21.21
N VAL A 396 -19.68 -0.47 20.45
CA VAL A 396 -18.36 -1.02 20.12
C VAL A 396 -17.32 -0.37 21.02
N THR A 397 -16.51 -1.19 21.68
CA THR A 397 -15.38 -0.71 22.50
C THR A 397 -14.42 0.10 21.64
N HIS A 398 -14.00 1.27 22.13
CA HIS A 398 -13.05 2.15 21.45
C HIS A 398 -11.70 2.12 22.17
N TYR A 399 -10.70 1.57 21.49
CA TYR A 399 -9.32 1.52 21.96
C TYR A 399 -8.59 2.78 21.50
N GLU A 400 -8.18 3.60 22.45
CA GLU A 400 -7.65 4.94 22.17
C GLU A 400 -6.20 4.93 21.69
N GLU A 401 -5.49 3.82 21.91
CA GLU A 401 -4.12 3.54 21.50
C GLU A 401 -3.96 3.39 19.99
N TYR A 402 -5.06 3.19 19.25
CA TYR A 402 -5.02 3.03 17.80
C TYR A 402 -5.06 4.34 17.02
N GLY A 403 -5.38 5.46 17.68
CA GLY A 403 -5.17 6.80 17.14
C GLY A 403 -3.75 7.29 17.41
N ARG A 404 -2.91 7.35 16.37
CA ARG A 404 -1.47 7.62 16.49
C ARG A 404 -1.00 8.69 15.53
N GLN A 405 0.07 9.36 15.92
CA GLN A 405 0.88 10.17 15.01
C GLN A 405 2.28 9.58 14.94
N ARG A 406 2.98 9.80 13.84
CA ARG A 406 4.39 9.43 13.69
C ARG A 406 5.17 10.59 13.10
N LEU A 407 6.34 10.84 13.66
CA LEU A 407 7.35 11.74 13.10
C LEU A 407 8.62 10.95 12.81
N ALA A 408 9.23 11.19 11.66
CA ALA A 408 10.54 10.64 11.34
C ALA A 408 11.43 11.64 10.62
N VAL A 409 12.74 11.53 10.88
CA VAL A 409 13.79 12.26 10.16
C VAL A 409 14.91 11.28 9.86
N GLY A 410 15.47 11.36 8.66
CA GLY A 410 16.45 10.37 8.25
C GLY A 410 17.21 10.73 6.99
N VAL A 411 18.05 9.79 6.58
CA VAL A 411 18.89 9.86 5.39
C VAL A 411 18.66 8.65 4.51
N ASN A 412 18.70 8.87 3.20
CA ASN A 412 18.76 7.80 2.20
C ASN A 412 19.94 8.08 1.27
N TYR A 413 20.92 7.18 1.25
CA TYR A 413 22.04 7.24 0.34
C TYR A 413 21.88 6.22 -0.78
N TYR A 414 21.82 6.69 -2.01
CA TYR A 414 21.78 5.90 -3.22
C TYR A 414 23.17 5.89 -3.85
N PRO A 415 24.02 4.87 -3.59
CA PRO A 415 25.28 4.71 -4.33
C PRO A 415 25.04 4.35 -5.81
N LEU A 416 23.89 3.75 -6.10
CA LEU A 416 23.37 3.40 -7.42
C LEU A 416 21.85 3.68 -7.42
N LYS A 417 21.22 3.77 -8.59
CA LYS A 417 19.76 4.00 -8.65
C LYS A 417 18.95 2.87 -8.03
N GLU A 418 19.43 1.64 -8.15
CA GLU A 418 18.76 0.43 -7.71
C GLU A 418 19.05 0.09 -6.24
N VAL A 419 20.04 0.73 -5.60
CA VAL A 419 20.50 0.37 -4.24
C VAL A 419 20.36 1.58 -3.33
N VAL A 420 19.79 1.38 -2.14
CA VAL A 420 19.65 2.43 -1.13
C VAL A 420 20.12 1.94 0.24
N LEU A 421 20.88 2.78 0.92
CA LEU A 421 21.15 2.68 2.35
C LEU A 421 20.25 3.69 3.07
N LYS A 422 19.51 3.22 4.06
CA LYS A 422 18.53 4.00 4.81
C LYS A 422 18.92 4.08 6.28
N GLY A 423 18.64 5.22 6.90
CA GLY A 423 18.72 5.38 8.34
C GLY A 423 17.75 6.45 8.79
N GLU A 424 17.03 6.20 9.88
CA GLU A 424 16.08 7.16 10.44
C GLU A 424 16.01 7.09 11.96
N TYR A 425 15.66 8.23 12.55
CA TYR A 425 15.06 8.29 13.87
C TYR A 425 13.56 8.55 13.69
N SER A 426 12.74 7.80 14.42
CA SER A 426 11.28 7.99 14.42
C SER A 426 10.72 8.02 15.83
N ILE A 427 9.54 8.62 15.98
CA ILE A 427 8.77 8.62 17.22
C ILE A 427 7.28 8.49 16.90
N GLY A 428 6.67 7.41 17.40
CA GLY A 428 5.23 7.27 17.53
C GLY A 428 4.72 8.13 18.70
N LEU A 429 3.85 9.08 18.43
CA LEU A 429 3.22 9.95 19.41
C LEU A 429 1.81 9.44 19.70
N LEU A 430 1.59 8.99 20.93
CA LEU A 430 0.31 8.46 21.41
C LEU A 430 -0.39 9.48 22.32
N LYS A 431 -1.66 9.22 22.65
CA LYS A 431 -2.36 10.00 23.68
C LYS A 431 -1.62 9.92 25.02
N SER A 432 -1.73 10.96 25.83
CA SER A 432 -0.92 11.17 27.05
C SER A 432 -0.95 10.08 28.11
N LYS A 433 -1.91 9.15 28.07
CA LYS A 433 -1.99 8.01 29.00
C LYS A 433 -1.06 6.85 28.59
N PHE A 434 -0.59 6.84 27.35
CA PHE A 434 0.33 5.84 26.80
C PHE A 434 1.76 6.41 26.69
N ASN A 435 2.74 5.52 26.54
CA ASN A 435 4.11 5.92 26.27
C ASN A 435 4.30 6.15 24.78
N ASN A 436 5.04 7.18 24.40
CA ASN A 436 5.48 7.35 23.01
C ASN A 436 6.43 6.21 22.61
N GLU A 437 6.57 5.99 21.31
CA GLU A 437 7.30 4.87 20.72
C GLU A 437 8.50 5.39 19.89
N PRO A 438 9.62 5.81 20.52
CA PRO A 438 10.81 6.24 19.80
C PRO A 438 11.63 5.06 19.28
N ALA A 439 12.22 5.19 18.08
CA ALA A 439 13.06 4.16 17.48
C ALA A 439 14.20 4.75 16.63
N VAL A 440 15.29 4.00 16.50
CA VAL A 440 16.33 4.21 15.49
C VAL A 440 16.36 2.98 14.59
N SER A 441 16.26 3.21 13.28
CA SER A 441 16.23 2.15 12.28
C SER A 441 17.28 2.40 11.20
N VAL A 442 17.90 1.32 10.72
CA VAL A 442 18.83 1.32 9.59
C VAL A 442 18.49 0.18 8.65
N GLY A 443 18.78 0.33 7.37
CA GLY A 443 18.53 -0.72 6.39
C GLY A 443 19.31 -0.55 5.10
N VAL A 444 19.41 -1.65 4.38
CA VAL A 444 19.83 -1.67 2.98
C VAL A 444 18.68 -2.26 2.17
N ALA A 445 18.41 -1.66 1.01
CA ALA A 445 17.45 -2.22 0.09
C ALA A 445 17.93 -2.10 -1.35
N TYR A 446 17.39 -2.96 -2.21
CA TYR A 446 17.52 -2.84 -3.65
C TYR A 446 16.18 -3.05 -4.34
N ALA A 447 16.00 -2.47 -5.53
CA ALA A 447 14.86 -2.75 -6.40
C ALA A 447 15.24 -2.55 -7.87
N GLY A 448 14.94 -3.53 -8.73
CA GLY A 448 15.26 -3.41 -10.14
C GLY A 448 14.85 -4.59 -11.01
N PHE A 449 14.98 -4.39 -12.32
CA PHE A 449 14.87 -5.45 -13.33
C PHE A 449 16.23 -5.64 -13.99
N PHE A 450 16.60 -6.91 -14.17
CA PHE A 450 17.87 -7.33 -14.73
C PHE A 450 17.60 -7.94 -16.10
N ASN A 451 18.04 -7.24 -17.15
CA ASN A 451 17.89 -7.74 -18.52
C ASN A 451 18.96 -8.82 -18.77
N LEU A 452 18.54 -10.08 -18.82
CA LEU A 452 19.40 -11.21 -19.24
C LEU A 452 19.46 -11.38 -20.75
#